data_AF-A0A7Z9F4H1-F1
#
_entry.id   AF-A0A7Z9F4H1-F1
#
_cell.length_a   1.000
_cell.length_b   1.000
_cell.length_c   1.000
_cell.angle_alpha   90.00
_cell.angle_beta   90.00
_cell.angle_gamma   90.00
#
_symmetry.space_group_name_H-M   'P 1'
#
loop_
_entity.id
_entity.type
_entity.pdbx_description
1 polymer ?
#
loop_
_entity_poly.entity_id
_entity_poly.type
_entity_poly.pdbx_seq_one_letter_code
_entity_poly.pdbx_strand_id
1 'polypeptide(L)'
;MAYPTRSESPISTVPFSPKRASVISVDIGPLAENSGFYGQLSRLSLRDDLHNSTAPRSIIAKFPSTTLEMRNRPGTIFAYEREVRSYQEIASLTTLPTPACYYGDIDTETGTHVLLLEDLAPAVSGSRVAGCSPNQAELTVRHIARFHADWWESPQLNKKSWLSNARDPYHDPDATRIEYEGWRGIHREDRTFAARIHQGDWGKLRPSSGAH
;
A
#
# COMPACT_ATOMS: atom_id res chain seq x y z
N MET A 1 -75.60 -2.57 17.58
CA MET A 1 -74.31 -3.23 17.85
C MET A 1 -73.34 -2.77 16.75
N ALA A 2 -72.44 -1.86 17.08
CA ALA A 2 -71.47 -1.29 16.14
C ALA A 2 -70.07 -1.84 16.46
N TYR A 3 -69.35 -2.33 15.44
CA TYR A 3 -67.94 -2.70 15.56
C TYR A 3 -67.09 -1.43 15.39
N PRO A 4 -66.04 -1.21 16.21
CA PRO A 4 -65.17 -0.06 16.02
C PRO A 4 -64.19 -0.32 14.86
N THR A 5 -64.11 0.61 13.93
CA THR A 5 -63.08 0.67 12.89
C THR A 5 -61.75 1.08 13.52
N ARG A 6 -60.73 0.23 13.36
CA ARG A 6 -59.38 0.48 13.86
C ARG A 6 -58.73 1.52 12.93
N SER A 7 -58.39 2.68 13.50
CA SER A 7 -57.59 3.71 12.83
C SER A 7 -56.17 3.17 12.61
N GLU A 8 -55.78 2.95 11.35
CA GLU A 8 -54.39 2.73 10.99
C GLU A 8 -53.68 4.09 10.98
N SER A 9 -52.74 4.27 11.91
CA SER A 9 -51.79 5.37 11.86
C SER A 9 -50.65 4.99 10.90
N PRO A 10 -50.24 5.86 9.96
CA PRO A 10 -49.16 5.52 9.04
C PRO A 10 -47.84 5.42 9.80
N ILE A 11 -47.15 4.29 9.63
CA ILE A 11 -45.77 4.10 10.08
C ILE A 11 -44.92 5.11 9.31
N SER A 12 -44.47 6.16 10.00
CA SER A 12 -43.49 7.11 9.48
C SER A 12 -42.15 6.39 9.34
N THR A 13 -41.84 5.92 8.13
CA THR A 13 -40.51 5.44 7.79
C THR A 13 -39.60 6.65 7.60
N VAL A 14 -39.07 7.19 8.70
CA VAL A 14 -37.94 8.12 8.63
C VAL A 14 -36.75 7.35 8.06
N PRO A 15 -36.15 7.76 6.93
CA PRO A 15 -34.95 7.12 6.43
C PRO A 15 -33.84 7.33 7.46
N PHE A 16 -33.35 6.23 8.04
CA PHE A 16 -32.12 6.22 8.82
C PHE A 16 -30.97 6.57 7.88
N SER A 17 -30.67 7.86 7.78
CA SER A 17 -29.41 8.32 7.21
C SER A 17 -28.37 8.11 8.31
N PRO A 18 -27.44 7.14 8.19
CA PRO A 18 -26.39 7.02 9.19
C PRO A 18 -25.65 8.35 9.22
N LYS A 19 -25.64 9.02 10.37
CA LYS A 19 -24.82 10.22 10.56
C LYS A 19 -23.39 9.82 10.20
N ARG A 20 -22.81 10.52 9.21
CA ARG A 20 -21.38 10.40 8.92
C ARG A 20 -20.65 11.10 10.06
N ALA A 21 -19.69 10.40 10.65
CA ALA A 21 -18.84 10.97 11.68
C ALA A 21 -17.96 12.06 11.05
N SER A 22 -17.88 13.21 11.70
CA SER A 22 -16.95 14.28 11.33
C SER A 22 -15.73 14.19 12.22
N VAL A 23 -14.54 14.24 11.62
CA VAL A 23 -13.29 14.36 12.40
C VAL A 23 -13.28 15.74 13.04
N ILE A 24 -13.23 15.79 14.37
CA ILE A 24 -13.22 17.02 15.17
C ILE A 24 -11.82 17.44 15.60
N SER A 25 -10.86 16.52 15.62
CA SER A 25 -9.47 16.84 15.87
C SER A 25 -8.52 15.83 15.23
N VAL A 26 -7.33 16.32 14.88
CA VAL A 26 -6.23 15.52 14.35
C VAL A 26 -4.96 15.82 15.15
N ASP A 27 -4.42 14.80 15.81
CA ASP A 27 -3.10 14.90 16.45
C ASP A 27 -2.05 14.25 15.53
N ILE A 28 -1.00 15.01 15.21
CA ILE A 28 0.08 14.55 14.32
C ILE A 28 1.21 14.01 15.19
N GLY A 29 1.44 12.69 15.13
CA GLY A 29 2.55 12.03 15.80
C GLY A 29 3.66 11.62 14.82
N PRO A 30 4.94 11.72 15.21
CA PRO A 30 6.02 11.14 14.42
C PRO A 30 5.85 9.61 14.34
N LEU A 31 6.12 9.03 13.17
CA LEU A 31 6.43 7.61 13.10
C LEU A 31 7.89 7.47 13.54
N ALA A 32 8.20 6.43 14.34
CA ALA A 32 9.51 6.26 14.99
C ALA A 32 10.73 6.40 14.05
N GLU A 33 10.55 6.20 12.75
CA GLU A 33 11.49 6.55 11.69
C GLU A 33 10.83 7.54 10.71
N ASN A 34 10.96 8.83 11.00
CA ASN A 34 10.17 9.90 10.41
C ASN A 34 10.56 10.30 8.96
N SER A 35 11.35 9.50 8.26
CA SER A 35 11.86 9.89 6.94
C SER A 35 12.23 8.66 6.10
N GLY A 36 11.35 8.28 5.18
CA GLY A 36 11.82 7.59 3.98
C GLY A 36 12.66 8.56 3.15
N PHE A 37 13.67 8.08 2.42
CA PHE A 37 14.52 8.94 1.58
C PHE A 37 13.71 9.85 0.64
N TYR A 38 12.62 9.33 0.09
CA TYR A 38 11.76 10.04 -0.86
C TYR A 38 10.50 10.66 -0.22
N GLY A 39 10.18 10.44 1.05
CA GLY A 39 8.89 10.91 1.59
C GLY A 39 8.82 10.99 3.10
N GLN A 40 7.94 11.85 3.57
CA GLN A 40 7.59 11.95 4.98
C GLN A 40 6.34 11.12 5.25
N LEU A 41 6.35 10.39 6.36
CA LEU A 41 5.17 9.72 6.90
C LEU A 41 4.79 10.36 8.23
N SER A 42 3.50 10.45 8.50
CA SER A 42 2.98 10.94 9.78
C SER A 42 1.75 10.13 10.17
N ARG A 43 1.68 9.74 11.44
CA ARG A 43 0.46 9.13 11.97
C ARG A 43 -0.47 10.24 12.44
N LEU A 44 -1.69 10.22 11.93
CA LEU A 44 -2.77 11.12 12.31
C LEU A 44 -3.70 10.36 13.26
N SER A 45 -3.79 10.80 14.52
CA SER A 45 -4.80 10.28 15.45
C SER A 45 -6.09 11.07 15.27
N LEU A 46 -7.19 10.38 15.05
CA LEU A 46 -8.48 10.98 14.72
C LEU A 46 -9.42 10.87 15.92
N ARG A 47 -10.09 11.98 16.24
CA ARG A 47 -11.28 11.99 17.09
C ARG A 47 -12.47 12.40 16.26
N ASP A 48 -13.58 11.73 16.45
CA ASP A 48 -14.83 12.03 15.76
C ASP A 48 -15.92 12.47 16.74
N ASP A 49 -16.96 13.09 16.19
CA ASP A 49 -18.12 13.63 16.92
C ASP A 49 -19.16 12.56 17.34
N LEU A 50 -18.96 11.30 16.94
CA LEU A 50 -19.88 10.20 17.20
C LEU A 50 -19.27 9.15 18.15
N HIS A 51 -19.93 8.93 19.28
CA HIS A 51 -19.48 7.99 20.31
C HIS A 51 -19.30 6.54 19.81
N ASN A 52 -20.11 6.12 18.82
CA ASN A 52 -20.09 4.77 18.22
C ASN A 52 -19.74 4.79 16.73
N SER A 53 -18.88 5.72 16.31
CA SER A 53 -18.35 5.76 14.96
C SER A 53 -17.56 4.49 14.60
N THR A 54 -17.71 4.02 13.36
CA THR A 54 -16.85 2.99 12.76
C THR A 54 -15.64 3.58 12.03
N ALA A 55 -15.40 4.89 12.16
CA ALA A 55 -14.26 5.55 11.54
C ALA A 55 -12.93 5.08 12.17
N PRO A 56 -11.85 5.06 11.38
CA PRO A 56 -10.54 4.71 11.90
C PRO A 56 -10.11 5.70 12.99
N ARG A 57 -9.53 5.17 14.08
CA ARG A 57 -8.96 5.99 15.16
C ARG A 57 -7.60 6.59 14.79
N SER A 58 -6.93 6.02 13.79
CA SER A 58 -5.71 6.58 13.20
C SER A 58 -5.59 6.24 11.72
N ILE A 59 -4.89 7.10 11.00
CA ILE A 59 -4.51 6.92 9.60
C ILE A 59 -3.05 7.35 9.41
N ILE A 60 -2.42 6.91 8.34
CA ILE A 60 -1.08 7.34 7.93
C ILE A 60 -1.20 8.35 6.80
N ALA A 61 -0.58 9.51 6.97
CA ALA A 61 -0.40 10.49 5.92
C ALA A 61 1.01 10.41 5.34
N LYS A 62 1.11 10.33 4.01
CA LYS A 62 2.37 10.39 3.27
C LYS A 62 2.44 11.66 2.45
N PHE A 63 3.60 12.30 2.48
CA PHE A 63 3.90 13.55 1.78
C PHE A 63 5.27 13.47 1.08
N PRO A 64 5.56 14.39 0.15
CA PRO A 64 6.90 14.57 -0.38
C PRO A 64 7.94 14.72 0.72
N SER A 65 9.19 14.36 0.42
CA SER A 65 10.32 14.64 1.31
C SER A 65 10.38 16.12 1.70
N THR A 66 10.73 16.42 2.95
CA THR A 66 10.92 17.80 3.43
C THR A 66 12.20 18.44 2.87
N THR A 67 13.14 17.63 2.39
CA THR A 67 14.41 18.09 1.82
C THR A 67 14.27 18.38 0.32
N LEU A 68 14.64 19.62 -0.07
CA LEU A 68 14.58 20.04 -1.48
C LEU A 68 15.48 19.19 -2.39
N GLU A 69 16.67 18.81 -1.93
CA GLU A 69 17.58 17.93 -2.66
C GLU A 69 16.89 16.62 -3.07
N MET A 70 16.16 15.99 -2.14
CA MET A 70 15.45 14.74 -2.43
C MET A 70 14.29 14.97 -3.41
N ARG A 71 13.53 16.06 -3.24
CA ARG A 71 12.43 16.40 -4.17
C ARG A 71 12.92 16.66 -5.59
N ASN A 72 14.13 17.22 -5.74
CA ASN A 72 14.71 17.58 -7.03
C ASN A 72 15.51 16.44 -7.68
N ARG A 73 15.65 15.28 -7.03
CA ARG A 73 16.35 14.14 -7.64
C ARG A 73 15.62 13.69 -8.91
N PRO A 74 16.34 13.40 -10.00
CA PRO A 74 15.75 12.84 -11.22
C PRO A 74 14.89 11.62 -10.91
N GLY A 75 13.69 11.57 -11.48
CA GLY A 75 12.76 10.45 -11.27
C GLY A 75 11.87 10.54 -10.02
N THR A 76 12.10 11.49 -9.11
CA THR A 76 11.34 11.58 -7.86
C THR A 76 9.85 11.86 -8.08
N ILE A 77 9.52 12.83 -8.93
CA ILE A 77 8.11 13.14 -9.26
C ILE A 77 7.42 11.92 -9.89
N PHE A 78 8.11 11.21 -10.78
CA PHE A 78 7.60 9.96 -11.36
C PHE A 78 7.38 8.87 -10.30
N ALA A 79 8.28 8.74 -9.31
CA ALA A 79 8.09 7.80 -8.20
C ALA A 79 6.86 8.15 -7.36
N TYR A 80 6.63 9.43 -7.08
CA TYR A 80 5.42 9.90 -6.39
C TYR A 80 4.15 9.61 -7.20
N GLU A 81 4.17 9.90 -8.49
CA GLU A 81 3.04 9.63 -9.37
C GLU A 81 2.72 8.13 -9.39
N ARG A 82 3.74 7.28 -9.56
CA ARG A 82 3.56 5.83 -9.55
C ARG A 82 2.93 5.34 -8.26
N GLU A 83 3.34 5.85 -7.11
CA GLU A 83 2.77 5.43 -5.83
C GLU A 83 1.30 5.87 -5.71
N VAL A 84 0.99 7.13 -5.99
CA VAL A 84 -0.37 7.66 -5.91
C VAL A 84 -1.30 6.92 -6.88
N ARG A 85 -0.89 6.77 -8.13
CA ARG A 85 -1.67 6.07 -9.16
C ARG A 85 -1.81 4.58 -8.89
N SER A 86 -0.83 3.94 -8.24
CA SER A 86 -0.96 2.55 -7.79
C SER A 86 -2.10 2.40 -6.80
N TYR A 87 -2.24 3.29 -5.82
CA TYR A 87 -3.37 3.26 -4.89
C TYR A 87 -4.72 3.60 -5.56
N GLN A 88 -4.72 4.57 -6.48
CA GLN A 88 -5.95 4.99 -7.18
C GLN A 88 -6.46 3.92 -8.15
N GLU A 89 -5.57 3.22 -8.86
CA GLU A 89 -5.96 2.45 -10.04
C GLU A 89 -5.54 0.97 -10.04
N ILE A 90 -4.68 0.54 -9.11
CA ILE A 90 -4.16 -0.84 -9.06
C ILE A 90 -4.56 -1.52 -7.76
N ALA A 91 -4.42 -0.88 -6.61
CA ALA A 91 -4.54 -1.52 -5.28
C ALA A 91 -5.82 -2.34 -5.09
N SER A 92 -6.97 -1.80 -5.54
CA SER A 92 -8.28 -2.49 -5.45
C SER A 92 -8.44 -3.67 -6.41
N LEU A 93 -7.55 -3.83 -7.38
CA LEU A 93 -7.55 -4.88 -8.39
C LEU A 93 -6.56 -6.01 -8.06
N THR A 94 -5.75 -5.86 -7.01
CA THR A 94 -4.73 -6.85 -6.65
C THR A 94 -5.17 -7.73 -5.48
N THR A 95 -4.55 -8.90 -5.37
CA THR A 95 -4.69 -9.78 -4.20
C THR A 95 -3.66 -9.49 -3.09
N LEU A 96 -2.85 -8.44 -3.23
CA LEU A 96 -1.92 -8.02 -2.19
C LEU A 96 -2.67 -7.37 -1.02
N PRO A 97 -2.25 -7.65 0.23
CA PRO A 97 -2.79 -6.98 1.41
C PRO A 97 -2.22 -5.56 1.52
N THR A 98 -2.61 -4.68 0.59
CA THR A 98 -2.23 -3.25 0.64
C THR A 98 -3.09 -2.51 1.66
N PRO A 99 -2.55 -1.49 2.37
CA PRO A 99 -3.36 -0.60 3.20
C PRO A 99 -4.55 -0.04 2.42
N ALA A 100 -5.72 0.08 3.05
CA ALA A 100 -6.81 0.81 2.43
C ALA A 100 -6.39 2.27 2.15
N CYS A 101 -6.75 2.80 0.97
CA CYS A 101 -6.50 4.19 0.62
C CYS A 101 -7.79 5.00 0.83
N TYR A 102 -7.75 5.97 1.74
CA TYR A 102 -8.86 6.88 2.00
C TYR A 102 -8.85 8.08 1.07
N TYR A 103 -7.66 8.56 0.69
CA TYR A 103 -7.47 9.65 -0.24
C TYR A 103 -6.07 9.60 -0.84
N GLY A 104 -5.94 9.99 -2.10
CA GLY A 104 -4.65 10.13 -2.75
C GLY A 104 -4.74 11.11 -3.90
N ASP A 105 -3.80 12.04 -3.98
CA ASP A 105 -3.72 13.00 -5.07
C ASP A 105 -2.30 13.51 -5.29
N ILE A 106 -2.02 13.93 -6.52
CA ILE A 106 -0.71 14.44 -6.94
C ILE A 106 -0.83 15.51 -8.01
N ASP A 107 -0.08 16.58 -7.82
CA ASP A 107 0.30 17.51 -8.86
C ASP A 107 1.62 17.02 -9.50
N THR A 108 1.53 16.51 -10.73
CA THR A 108 2.66 15.96 -11.46
C THR A 108 3.62 17.03 -12.00
N GLU A 109 3.25 18.31 -11.99
CA GLU A 109 4.15 19.40 -12.39
C GLU A 109 5.11 19.75 -11.24
N THR A 110 4.59 19.75 -10.01
CA THR A 110 5.37 20.15 -8.82
C THR A 110 5.86 18.98 -7.96
N GLY A 111 5.29 17.79 -8.14
CA GLY A 111 5.52 16.63 -7.28
C GLY A 111 4.83 16.72 -5.92
N THR A 112 4.04 17.76 -5.68
CA THR A 112 3.24 17.89 -4.45
C THR A 112 2.18 16.80 -4.45
N HIS A 113 2.14 16.00 -3.38
CA HIS A 113 1.19 14.90 -3.27
C HIS A 113 0.78 14.65 -1.82
N VAL A 114 -0.30 13.90 -1.66
CA VAL A 114 -0.71 13.34 -0.37
C VAL A 114 -1.29 11.95 -0.59
N LEU A 115 -0.98 11.04 0.32
CA LEU A 115 -1.72 9.78 0.50
C LEU A 115 -2.21 9.69 1.94
N LEU A 116 -3.48 9.37 2.12
CA LEU A 116 -4.10 9.02 3.40
C LEU A 116 -4.44 7.54 3.39
N LEU A 117 -3.70 6.77 4.15
CA LEU A 117 -3.72 5.31 4.15
C LEU A 117 -4.17 4.77 5.52
N GLU A 118 -4.68 3.54 5.51
CA GLU A 118 -4.90 2.74 6.70
C GLU A 118 -3.63 2.64 7.56
N ASP A 119 -3.80 2.81 8.88
CA ASP A 119 -2.74 2.53 9.85
C ASP A 119 -2.71 1.04 10.17
N LEU A 120 -1.67 0.36 9.69
CA LEU A 120 -1.51 -1.09 9.87
C LEU A 120 -1.02 -1.49 11.26
N ALA A 121 -0.92 -0.57 12.23
CA ALA A 121 -0.55 -0.91 13.59
C ALA A 121 -1.40 -2.08 14.14
N PRO A 122 -0.78 -3.09 14.80
CA PRO A 122 0.60 -3.11 15.30
C PRO A 122 1.63 -3.72 14.32
N ALA A 123 1.34 -3.83 13.02
CA ALA A 123 2.30 -4.32 12.03
C ALA A 123 3.59 -3.47 12.03
N VAL A 124 4.71 -4.12 11.75
CA VAL A 124 6.04 -3.51 11.74
C VAL A 124 6.71 -3.69 10.38
N SER A 125 7.49 -2.70 9.97
CA SER A 125 8.35 -2.81 8.79
C SER A 125 9.41 -3.88 9.00
N GLY A 126 9.75 -4.61 7.92
CA GLY A 126 10.87 -5.55 7.94
C GLY A 126 12.22 -4.83 8.12
N SER A 127 13.20 -5.51 8.74
CA SER A 127 14.53 -4.95 8.91
C SER A 127 15.37 -5.15 7.65
N ARG A 128 15.90 -4.06 7.08
CA ARG A 128 16.82 -4.14 5.93
C ARG A 128 18.20 -4.71 6.32
N VAL A 129 18.56 -4.61 7.60
CA VAL A 129 19.86 -5.05 8.13
C VAL A 129 19.78 -6.48 8.66
N ALA A 130 18.77 -6.78 9.48
CA ALA A 130 18.60 -8.11 10.06
C ALA A 130 17.92 -9.11 9.10
N GLY A 131 17.30 -8.61 8.02
CA GLY A 131 16.57 -9.45 7.06
C GLY A 131 15.21 -9.89 7.61
N CYS A 132 14.77 -11.08 7.19
CA CYS A 132 13.49 -11.66 7.58
C CYS A 132 13.62 -13.14 7.95
N SER A 133 12.68 -13.65 8.72
CA SER A 133 12.58 -15.09 9.02
C SER A 133 12.15 -15.90 7.79
N PRO A 134 12.43 -17.21 7.74
CA PRO A 134 11.97 -18.07 6.64
C PRO A 134 10.46 -18.02 6.39
N ASN A 135 9.65 -17.93 7.46
CA ASN A 135 8.19 -17.83 7.34
C ASN A 135 7.75 -16.51 6.71
N GLN A 136 8.41 -15.39 7.05
CA GLN A 136 8.15 -14.08 6.43
C GLN A 136 8.57 -14.07 4.95
N ALA A 137 9.70 -14.70 4.63
CA ALA A 137 10.14 -14.86 3.24
C ALA A 137 9.14 -15.69 2.43
N GLU A 138 8.69 -16.84 2.95
CA GLU A 138 7.69 -17.69 2.27
C GLU A 138 6.39 -16.93 2.02
N LEU A 139 5.85 -16.26 3.05
CA LEU A 139 4.64 -15.47 2.94
C LEU A 139 4.77 -14.37 1.88
N THR A 140 5.89 -13.64 1.91
CA THR A 140 6.19 -12.57 0.94
C THR A 140 6.24 -13.12 -0.49
N VAL A 141 6.98 -14.21 -0.71
CA VAL A 141 7.09 -14.85 -2.03
C VAL A 141 5.73 -15.32 -2.54
N ARG A 142 4.86 -15.88 -1.69
CA ARG A 142 3.51 -16.29 -2.09
C ARG A 142 2.66 -15.11 -2.57
N HIS A 143 2.70 -13.98 -1.86
CA HIS A 143 1.97 -12.78 -2.26
C HIS A 143 2.52 -12.18 -3.56
N ILE A 144 3.84 -12.06 -3.69
CA ILE A 144 4.50 -11.57 -4.91
C ILE A 144 4.19 -12.49 -6.10
N ALA A 145 4.23 -13.81 -5.93
CA ALA A 145 3.95 -14.75 -7.00
C ALA A 145 2.52 -14.60 -7.55
N ARG A 146 1.52 -14.41 -6.68
CA ARG A 146 0.13 -14.16 -7.10
C ARG A 146 0.00 -12.82 -7.81
N PHE A 147 0.59 -11.76 -7.24
CA PHE A 147 0.61 -10.45 -7.87
C PHE A 147 1.25 -10.49 -9.26
N HIS A 148 2.37 -11.18 -9.41
CA HIS A 148 2.99 -11.40 -10.72
C HIS A 148 2.09 -12.21 -11.65
N ALA A 149 1.43 -13.27 -11.19
CA ALA A 149 0.52 -14.04 -12.02
C ALA A 149 -0.65 -13.19 -12.57
N ASP A 150 -1.15 -12.24 -11.78
CA ASP A 150 -2.25 -11.35 -12.17
C ASP A 150 -1.82 -10.26 -13.18
N TRP A 151 -0.57 -9.78 -13.07
CA TRP A 151 -0.12 -8.56 -13.77
C TRP A 151 0.98 -8.77 -14.81
N TRP A 152 1.70 -9.89 -14.79
CA TRP A 152 2.81 -10.13 -15.72
C TRP A 152 2.30 -10.12 -17.17
N GLU A 153 2.91 -9.24 -17.99
CA GLU A 153 2.51 -9.02 -19.40
C GLU A 153 1.01 -8.71 -19.59
N SER A 154 0.32 -8.26 -18.54
CA SER A 154 -1.09 -7.92 -18.61
C SER A 154 -1.30 -6.72 -19.55
N PRO A 155 -2.15 -6.83 -20.60
CA PRO A 155 -2.43 -5.71 -21.50
C PRO A 155 -3.06 -4.50 -20.81
N GLN A 156 -3.58 -4.67 -19.58
CA GLN A 156 -4.09 -3.57 -18.77
C GLN A 156 -2.99 -2.57 -18.38
N LEU A 157 -1.75 -3.03 -18.21
CA LEU A 157 -0.61 -2.18 -17.86
C LEU A 157 -0.31 -1.17 -18.99
N ASN A 158 -0.48 -1.58 -20.26
CA ASN A 158 -0.27 -0.70 -21.42
C ASN A 158 -1.24 0.50 -21.48
N LYS A 159 -2.35 0.45 -20.74
CA LYS A 159 -3.34 1.53 -20.68
C LYS A 159 -3.00 2.58 -19.62
N LYS A 160 -1.95 2.37 -18.83
CA LYS A 160 -1.58 3.22 -17.70
C LYS A 160 -0.37 4.06 -18.08
N SER A 161 -0.61 5.28 -18.56
CA SER A 161 0.44 6.19 -19.06
C SER A 161 1.50 6.54 -18.01
N TRP A 162 1.16 6.45 -16.73
CA TRP A 162 2.04 6.71 -15.59
C TRP A 162 2.99 5.55 -15.25
N LEU A 163 2.74 4.34 -15.81
CA LEU A 163 3.69 3.23 -15.78
C LEU A 163 4.62 3.41 -16.97
N SER A 164 5.68 4.20 -16.79
CA SER A 164 6.72 4.33 -17.81
C SER A 164 7.35 2.96 -18.12
N ASN A 165 7.75 2.78 -19.37
CA ASN A 165 8.42 1.57 -19.82
C ASN A 165 9.78 1.46 -19.10
N ALA A 166 10.25 0.25 -18.77
CA ALA A 166 11.49 0.00 -17.99
C ALA A 166 12.80 0.53 -18.63
N ARG A 167 12.70 1.30 -19.72
CA ARG A 167 13.79 1.93 -20.47
C ARG A 167 13.72 3.47 -20.45
N ASP A 168 12.90 4.06 -19.58
CA ASP A 168 12.77 5.50 -19.47
C ASP A 168 14.07 6.13 -18.90
N PRO A 169 14.70 7.10 -19.61
CA PRO A 169 15.91 7.79 -19.15
C PRO A 169 15.73 8.64 -17.89
N TYR A 170 14.50 8.80 -17.39
CA TYR A 170 14.21 9.48 -16.11
C TYR A 170 14.27 8.56 -14.87
N HIS A 171 14.75 7.32 -15.03
CA HIS A 171 15.04 6.43 -13.91
C HIS A 171 16.14 7.01 -13.04
N ASP A 172 15.92 7.14 -11.73
CA ASP A 172 16.97 7.50 -10.78
C ASP A 172 18.12 6.48 -10.92
N PRO A 173 19.30 6.87 -11.43
CA PRO A 173 20.39 5.94 -11.71
C PRO A 173 20.95 5.31 -10.43
N ASP A 174 20.81 5.96 -9.27
CA ASP A 174 21.20 5.40 -7.99
C ASP A 174 20.20 4.34 -7.50
N ALA A 175 18.89 4.54 -7.72
CA ALA A 175 17.88 3.52 -7.44
C ALA A 175 18.12 2.25 -8.27
N THR A 176 18.41 2.41 -9.56
CA THR A 176 18.76 1.31 -10.48
C THR A 176 20.02 0.57 -10.03
N ARG A 177 21.05 1.30 -9.60
CA ARG A 177 22.29 0.70 -9.08
C ARG A 177 22.05 -0.11 -7.81
N ILE A 178 21.29 0.42 -6.85
CA ILE A 178 20.95 -0.26 -5.60
C ILE A 178 20.17 -1.55 -5.87
N GLU A 179 19.17 -1.51 -6.77
CA GLU A 179 18.42 -2.70 -7.17
C GLU A 179 19.34 -3.73 -7.84
N TYR A 180 20.16 -3.32 -8.81
CA TYR A 180 21.01 -4.22 -9.58
C TYR A 180 22.13 -4.87 -8.74
N GLU A 181 22.75 -4.11 -7.83
CA GLU A 181 23.76 -4.61 -6.89
C GLU A 181 23.15 -5.59 -5.87
N GLY A 182 21.94 -5.31 -5.37
CA GLY A 182 21.19 -6.20 -4.49
C GLY A 182 20.89 -7.56 -5.14
N TRP A 183 20.41 -7.57 -6.39
CA TRP A 183 20.14 -8.80 -7.14
C TRP A 183 21.40 -9.62 -7.44
N ARG A 184 22.55 -8.98 -7.69
CA ARG A 184 23.83 -9.68 -7.88
C ARG A 184 24.30 -10.43 -6.64
N GLY A 185 24.00 -9.92 -5.44
CA GLY A 185 24.27 -10.60 -4.18
C GLY A 185 23.52 -11.93 -4.07
N ILE A 186 22.21 -11.92 -4.39
CA ILE A 186 21.33 -13.09 -4.34
C ILE A 186 21.80 -14.19 -5.30
N HIS A 187 22.27 -13.83 -6.50
CA HIS A 187 22.75 -14.81 -7.49
C HIS A 187 24.07 -15.50 -7.13
N ARG A 188 24.87 -14.97 -6.18
CA ARG A 188 26.09 -15.63 -5.71
C ARG A 188 25.82 -16.70 -4.67
N GLU A 189 24.78 -16.55 -3.85
CA GLU A 189 24.65 -17.36 -2.64
C GLU A 189 23.73 -18.58 -2.79
N ASP A 190 22.75 -18.60 -3.73
CA ASP A 190 22.02 -19.84 -4.00
C ASP A 190 21.37 -19.91 -5.40
N ARG A 191 22.07 -20.56 -6.34
CA ARG A 191 21.58 -20.80 -7.71
C ARG A 191 20.36 -21.71 -7.78
N THR A 192 20.10 -22.50 -6.74
CA THR A 192 19.03 -23.52 -6.77
C THR A 192 17.66 -22.94 -6.42
N PHE A 193 17.61 -21.95 -5.53
CA PHE A 193 16.39 -21.26 -5.15
C PHE A 193 15.82 -20.42 -6.31
N ALA A 194 16.66 -19.60 -6.96
CA ALA A 194 16.26 -18.81 -8.12
C ALA A 194 15.79 -19.69 -9.30
N ALA A 195 16.45 -20.83 -9.55
CA ALA A 195 16.06 -21.76 -10.61
C ALA A 195 14.68 -22.40 -10.36
N ARG A 196 14.31 -22.66 -9.11
CA ARG A 196 13.00 -23.25 -8.75
C ARG A 196 11.83 -22.29 -8.88
N ILE A 197 12.05 -21.00 -8.60
CA ILE A 197 11.04 -19.94 -8.82
C ILE A 197 10.78 -19.75 -10.32
N HIS A 198 11.83 -19.76 -11.15
CA HIS A 198 11.70 -19.61 -12.60
C HIS A 198 10.98 -20.76 -13.31
N GLN A 199 10.97 -21.97 -12.74
CA GLN A 199 10.38 -23.16 -13.37
C GLN A 199 8.92 -23.42 -12.98
N GLY A 200 8.34 -22.63 -12.08
CA GLY A 200 6.93 -22.76 -11.68
C GLY A 200 6.57 -24.09 -10.99
N ASP A 201 7.56 -24.85 -10.48
CA ASP A 201 7.35 -26.13 -9.80
C ASP A 201 7.02 -25.92 -8.30
N TRP A 202 5.83 -25.35 -8.06
CA TRP A 202 5.36 -24.91 -6.73
C TRP A 202 5.03 -26.09 -5.78
N GLY A 203 4.92 -27.32 -6.29
CA GLY A 203 4.52 -28.51 -5.51
C GLY A 203 5.60 -29.04 -4.55
N LYS A 204 6.86 -28.62 -4.69
CA LYS A 204 8.01 -29.17 -3.93
C LYS A 204 8.57 -28.21 -2.87
N LEU A 205 7.87 -27.13 -2.55
CA LEU A 205 8.27 -26.16 -1.51
C LEU A 205 7.97 -26.62 -0.07
N ARG A 206 7.72 -27.91 0.18
CA ARG A 206 7.66 -28.40 1.56
C ARG A 206 9.08 -28.45 2.13
N PRO A 207 9.34 -27.89 3.34
CA PRO A 207 10.57 -28.16 4.04
C PRO A 207 10.68 -29.68 4.22
N SER A 208 11.85 -30.25 3.93
CA SER A 208 12.15 -31.62 4.32
C SER A 208 12.00 -31.72 5.85
N SER A 209 10.97 -32.43 6.30
CA SER A 209 10.88 -32.86 7.68
C SER A 209 12.01 -33.84 7.98
N GLY A 210 12.90 -33.46 8.90
CA GLY A 210 13.96 -34.30 9.49
C GLY A 210 15.37 -33.87 9.08
N ALA A 211 16.41 -33.93 9.92
CA ALA A 211 16.55 -34.33 11.32
C ALA A 211 17.93 -33.86 11.82
N HIS A 212 18.04 -33.65 13.13
CA HIS A 212 19.22 -33.36 13.98
C HIS A 212 19.77 -31.93 14.00
#